data_AF-A0AAD5QZB5-F1
#
_entry.id   AF-A0AAD5QZB5-F1
#
_cell.length_a   1.000
_cell.length_b   1.000
_cell.length_c   1.000
_cell.angle_alpha   90.00
_cell.angle_beta   90.00
_cell.angle_gamma   90.00
#
_symmetry.space_group_name_H-M   'P 1'
#
loop_
_entity.id
_entity.type
_entity.pdbx_description
1 polymer ?
#
loop_
_entity_poly.entity_id
_entity_poly.type
_entity_poly.pdbx_seq_one_letter_code
_entity_poly.pdbx_strand_id
1 'polypeptide(L)'
;MRDIDDFVFKNIQYSAICLAKIERTTLTDLRRLLLNGLSDDLESQPLNHNVRSTLIGVGNFLLYSHGKFANELVPLLISALGVVPQMKWIDDGLVNKSDMIPIQEQFAFCFNTVLSDLAAHLPEYRDAIVSAQIDALACAVASIVEILEDQENIGQSKPHVLKLTCYVLGLLRSLGRYSSSSTKPLISYVFPVDFDFPSQELAENDGNESVETPRINLDDEWTTWLDDKIPDTNKVATTVLQRGKLYNTYGASYVCSYNKTDTTSLFTMTTKELESIFDTVQQLLGKKCTLATRQSFYRCIYGLLYQTISL
;
A
#
# COMPACT_ATOMS: atom_id res chain seq x y z
N MET A 1 19.78 -10.58 -15.41
CA MET A 1 19.24 -11.52 -14.41
C MET A 1 17.73 -11.46 -14.57
N ARG A 2 17.06 -12.56 -14.93
CA ARG A 2 15.61 -12.53 -15.22
C ARG A 2 14.86 -12.14 -13.95
N ASP A 3 14.00 -11.13 -14.02
CA ASP A 3 12.98 -10.89 -13.00
C ASP A 3 12.25 -12.21 -12.79
N ILE A 4 12.25 -12.69 -11.55
CA ILE A 4 11.51 -13.90 -11.23
C ILE A 4 10.04 -13.49 -11.26
N ASP A 5 9.31 -14.03 -12.23
CA ASP A 5 7.90 -13.72 -12.40
C ASP A 5 7.08 -14.38 -11.30
N ASP A 6 6.44 -13.56 -10.45
CA ASP A 6 5.56 -14.03 -9.37
C ASP A 6 4.20 -14.45 -9.94
N PHE A 7 4.19 -15.65 -10.51
CA PHE A 7 3.02 -16.24 -11.15
C PHE A 7 1.80 -16.32 -10.22
N VAL A 8 2.01 -16.66 -8.94
CA VAL A 8 0.94 -16.78 -7.96
C VAL A 8 0.28 -15.42 -7.73
N PHE A 9 1.11 -14.42 -7.42
CA PHE A 9 0.62 -13.07 -7.18
C PHE A 9 -0.13 -12.54 -8.40
N LYS A 10 0.49 -12.60 -9.59
CA LYS A 10 -0.13 -12.12 -10.84
C LYS A 10 -1.46 -12.79 -11.14
N ASN A 11 -1.55 -14.11 -11.02
CA ASN A 11 -2.81 -14.81 -11.29
C ASN A 11 -3.92 -14.42 -10.32
N ILE A 12 -3.61 -14.26 -9.03
CA ILE A 12 -4.61 -13.84 -8.05
C ILE A 12 -5.09 -12.41 -8.37
N GLN A 13 -4.17 -11.48 -8.64
CA GLN A 13 -4.53 -10.11 -8.99
C GLN A 13 -5.36 -10.05 -10.29
N TYR A 14 -4.95 -10.75 -11.34
CA TYR A 14 -5.68 -10.79 -12.61
C TYR A 14 -7.04 -11.47 -12.47
N SER A 15 -7.13 -12.56 -11.69
CA SER A 15 -8.41 -13.22 -11.43
C SER A 15 -9.38 -12.28 -10.71
N ALA A 16 -8.91 -11.53 -9.72
CA ALA A 16 -9.72 -10.52 -9.03
C ALA A 16 -10.25 -9.45 -9.98
N ILE A 17 -9.40 -8.89 -10.84
CA ILE A 17 -9.79 -7.86 -11.82
C ILE A 17 -10.78 -8.42 -12.84
N CYS A 18 -10.53 -9.62 -13.36
CA CYS A 18 -11.44 -10.27 -14.31
C CYS A 18 -12.80 -10.54 -13.67
N LEU A 19 -12.85 -11.05 -12.43
CA LEU A 19 -14.09 -11.27 -11.70
C LEU A 19 -14.85 -9.98 -11.42
N ALA A 20 -14.13 -8.88 -11.17
CA ALA A 20 -14.73 -7.56 -10.98
C ALA A 20 -15.44 -7.04 -12.23
N LYS A 21 -14.86 -7.29 -13.42
CA LYS A 21 -15.43 -6.87 -14.71
C LYS A 21 -16.62 -7.72 -15.18
N ILE A 22 -16.85 -8.88 -14.58
CA ILE A 22 -18.01 -9.73 -14.92
C ILE A 22 -19.24 -9.25 -14.13
N GLU A 23 -20.22 -8.70 -14.84
CA GLU A 23 -21.45 -8.14 -14.25
C GLU A 23 -22.19 -9.16 -13.37
N ARG A 24 -22.27 -10.42 -13.81
CA ARG A 24 -23.02 -11.51 -13.15
C ARG A 24 -22.25 -12.26 -12.07
N THR A 25 -21.05 -11.82 -11.68
CA THR A 25 -20.28 -12.49 -10.61
C THR A 25 -21.11 -12.59 -9.33
N THR A 26 -21.25 -13.81 -8.80
CA THR A 26 -21.89 -14.05 -7.52
C THR A 26 -20.85 -14.11 -6.41
N LEU A 27 -21.29 -13.94 -5.17
CA LEU A 27 -20.39 -14.08 -4.04
C LEU A 27 -19.87 -15.52 -3.87
N THR A 28 -20.67 -16.51 -4.26
CA THR A 28 -20.26 -17.93 -4.29
C THR A 28 -19.10 -18.14 -5.27
N ASP A 29 -19.14 -17.50 -6.44
CA ASP A 29 -18.03 -17.56 -7.39
C ASP A 29 -16.78 -16.91 -6.82
N LEU A 30 -16.92 -15.76 -6.15
CA LEU A 30 -15.81 -15.09 -5.50
C LEU A 30 -15.20 -15.96 -4.39
N ARG A 31 -16.03 -16.59 -3.56
CA ARG A 31 -15.57 -17.53 -2.52
C ARG A 31 -14.79 -18.69 -3.11
N ARG A 32 -15.29 -19.29 -4.19
CA ARG A 32 -14.69 -20.44 -4.85
C ARG A 32 -13.40 -20.11 -5.61
N LEU A 33 -13.35 -18.97 -6.29
CA LEU A 33 -12.27 -18.63 -7.22
C LEU A 33 -11.17 -17.77 -6.61
N LEU A 34 -11.54 -16.87 -5.68
CA LEU A 34 -10.60 -15.92 -5.06
C LEU A 34 -10.35 -16.24 -3.59
N LEU A 35 -11.41 -16.49 -2.80
CA LEU A 35 -11.29 -16.64 -1.35
C LEU A 35 -10.98 -18.07 -0.88
N ASN A 36 -10.86 -19.06 -1.78
CA ASN A 36 -10.68 -20.47 -1.42
C ASN A 36 -9.40 -20.73 -0.58
N GLY A 37 -8.44 -19.82 -0.62
CA GLY A 37 -7.22 -19.88 0.20
C GLY A 37 -7.32 -19.22 1.58
N LEU A 38 -8.41 -18.53 1.90
CA LEU A 38 -8.63 -17.87 3.19
C LEU A 38 -9.53 -18.72 4.08
N SER A 39 -9.09 -19.02 5.30
CA SER A 39 -9.95 -19.63 6.32
C SER A 39 -10.86 -18.59 6.98
N ASP A 40 -12.01 -19.05 7.48
CA ASP A 40 -12.91 -18.20 8.29
C ASP A 40 -12.22 -17.73 9.59
N ASP A 41 -11.37 -18.57 10.16
CA ASP A 41 -10.47 -18.22 11.26
C ASP A 41 -9.10 -17.83 10.69
N LEU A 42 -8.94 -16.54 10.35
CA LEU A 42 -7.72 -16.03 9.75
C LEU A 42 -6.55 -16.00 10.75
N GLU A 43 -6.81 -15.81 12.04
CA GLU A 43 -5.76 -15.66 13.07
C GLU A 43 -4.92 -16.94 13.23
N SER A 44 -5.55 -18.11 13.15
CA SER A 44 -4.86 -19.39 13.23
C SER A 44 -4.14 -19.81 11.94
N GLN A 45 -4.43 -19.14 10.82
CA GLN A 45 -3.82 -19.43 9.53
C GLN A 45 -2.40 -18.82 9.43
N PRO A 46 -1.40 -19.55 8.88
CA PRO A 46 -0.12 -18.94 8.56
C PRO A 46 -0.27 -17.88 7.46
N LEU A 47 0.33 -16.71 7.67
CA LEU A 47 0.36 -15.62 6.69
C LEU A 47 1.41 -15.93 5.60
N ASN A 48 1.02 -16.81 4.69
CA ASN A 48 1.81 -17.31 3.55
C ASN A 48 1.57 -16.44 2.30
N HIS A 49 2.29 -16.69 1.22
CA HIS A 49 2.23 -15.86 0.00
C HIS A 49 0.86 -15.84 -0.66
N ASN A 50 0.15 -16.97 -0.65
CA ASN A 50 -1.20 -17.06 -1.19
C ASN A 50 -2.17 -16.20 -0.38
N VAL A 51 -2.13 -16.27 0.95
CA VAL A 51 -2.98 -15.48 1.85
C VAL A 51 -2.73 -13.99 1.63
N ARG A 52 -1.45 -13.56 1.65
CA ARG A 52 -1.06 -12.16 1.39
C ARG A 52 -1.56 -11.67 0.03
N SER A 53 -1.33 -12.46 -1.03
CA SER A 53 -1.76 -12.14 -2.39
C SER A 53 -3.28 -12.06 -2.50
N THR A 54 -4.00 -12.95 -1.82
CA THR A 54 -5.47 -13.00 -1.81
C THR A 54 -6.06 -11.77 -1.13
N LEU A 55 -5.53 -11.35 0.02
CA LEU A 55 -5.99 -10.15 0.72
C LEU A 55 -5.88 -8.89 -0.16
N ILE A 56 -4.76 -8.73 -0.87
CA ILE A 56 -4.58 -7.64 -1.84
C ILE A 56 -5.54 -7.82 -3.03
N GLY A 57 -5.72 -9.05 -3.51
CA GLY A 57 -6.64 -9.40 -4.59
C GLY A 57 -8.09 -9.06 -4.28
N VAL A 58 -8.56 -9.29 -3.06
CA VAL A 58 -9.92 -8.94 -2.62
C VAL A 58 -10.14 -7.43 -2.67
N GLY A 59 -9.16 -6.64 -2.21
CA GLY A 59 -9.27 -5.19 -2.31
C GLY A 59 -9.20 -4.70 -3.77
N ASN A 60 -8.38 -5.32 -4.61
CA ASN A 60 -8.41 -5.07 -6.06
C ASN A 60 -9.77 -5.39 -6.69
N PHE A 61 -10.38 -6.52 -6.34
CA PHE A 61 -11.73 -6.85 -6.80
C PHE A 61 -12.72 -5.75 -6.41
N LEU A 62 -12.69 -5.27 -5.16
CA LEU A 62 -13.56 -4.19 -4.69
C LEU A 62 -13.34 -2.88 -5.46
N LEU A 63 -12.09 -2.51 -5.71
CA LEU A 63 -11.74 -1.28 -6.44
C LEU A 63 -12.23 -1.33 -7.89
N TYR A 64 -11.95 -2.42 -8.61
CA TYR A 64 -12.35 -2.57 -10.01
C TYR A 64 -13.84 -2.88 -10.22
N SER A 65 -14.55 -3.31 -9.17
CA SER A 65 -16.00 -3.56 -9.22
C SER A 65 -16.83 -2.44 -8.61
N HIS A 66 -16.21 -1.33 -8.23
CA HIS A 66 -16.85 -0.19 -7.56
C HIS A 66 -17.63 -0.60 -6.30
N GLY A 67 -17.03 -1.43 -5.44
CA GLY A 67 -17.59 -1.80 -4.14
C GLY A 67 -18.58 -2.97 -4.17
N LYS A 68 -18.59 -3.81 -5.21
CA LYS A 68 -19.45 -4.99 -5.25
C LYS A 68 -19.18 -5.92 -4.06
N PHE A 69 -20.22 -6.26 -3.30
CA PHE A 69 -20.13 -7.04 -2.05
C PHE A 69 -19.31 -6.38 -0.92
N ALA A 70 -19.16 -5.04 -0.92
CA ALA A 70 -18.38 -4.33 0.10
C ALA A 70 -18.85 -4.60 1.55
N ASN A 71 -20.16 -4.78 1.76
CA ASN A 71 -20.74 -5.11 3.07
C ASN A 71 -20.13 -6.37 3.70
N GLU A 72 -19.66 -7.32 2.89
CA GLU A 72 -19.05 -8.57 3.37
C GLU A 72 -17.51 -8.52 3.29
N LEU A 73 -16.97 -7.92 2.23
CA LEU A 73 -15.54 -7.96 1.96
C LEU A 73 -14.74 -6.88 2.70
N VAL A 74 -15.30 -5.69 2.92
CA VAL A 74 -14.59 -4.64 3.67
C VAL A 74 -14.36 -5.04 5.13
N PRO A 75 -15.36 -5.58 5.87
CA PRO A 75 -15.13 -6.11 7.21
C PRO A 75 -14.07 -7.23 7.26
N LEU A 76 -14.01 -8.09 6.25
CA LEU A 76 -12.96 -9.12 6.13
C LEU A 76 -11.57 -8.49 6.05
N LEU A 77 -11.39 -7.45 5.22
CA LEU A 77 -10.09 -6.78 5.09
C LEU A 77 -9.70 -5.99 6.36
N ILE A 78 -10.67 -5.34 7.01
CA ILE A 78 -10.45 -4.66 8.30
C ILE A 78 -10.04 -5.66 9.38
N SER A 79 -10.75 -6.79 9.49
CA SER A 79 -10.41 -7.85 10.43
C SER A 79 -9.01 -8.43 10.14
N ALA A 80 -8.67 -8.61 8.87
CA ALA A 80 -7.35 -9.06 8.47
C ALA A 80 -6.26 -8.08 8.90
N LEU A 81 -6.48 -6.77 8.71
CA LEU A 81 -5.52 -5.75 9.13
C LEU A 81 -5.18 -5.82 10.63
N GLY A 82 -6.21 -6.05 11.46
CA GLY A 82 -6.05 -6.15 12.91
C GLY A 82 -5.24 -7.37 13.38
N VAL A 83 -5.38 -8.53 12.71
CA VAL A 83 -4.71 -9.77 13.13
C VAL A 83 -3.33 -9.98 12.51
N VAL A 84 -3.04 -9.39 11.34
CA VAL A 84 -1.76 -9.55 10.61
C VAL A 84 -0.51 -9.37 11.47
N PRO A 85 -0.40 -8.38 12.39
CA PRO A 85 0.77 -8.23 13.26
C PRO A 85 1.09 -9.47 14.10
N GLN A 86 0.06 -10.24 14.49
CA GLN A 86 0.15 -11.40 15.37
C GLN A 86 0.23 -12.73 14.63
N MET A 87 -0.12 -12.75 13.34
CA MET A 87 -0.10 -13.96 12.52
C MET A 87 1.30 -14.54 12.35
N LYS A 88 1.37 -15.85 12.12
CA LYS A 88 2.63 -16.55 11.80
C LYS A 88 3.05 -16.26 10.36
N TRP A 89 4.00 -15.34 10.19
CA TRP A 89 4.62 -15.02 8.90
C TRP A 89 5.43 -16.18 8.34
N ILE A 90 5.11 -16.59 7.11
CA ILE A 90 5.94 -17.50 6.31
C ILE A 90 6.73 -16.67 5.31
N ASP A 91 8.04 -16.89 5.26
CA ASP A 91 8.94 -16.24 4.31
C ASP A 91 9.00 -17.06 3.00
N ASP A 92 7.84 -17.14 2.34
CA ASP A 92 7.58 -17.98 1.16
C ASP A 92 7.28 -17.14 -0.10
N GLY A 93 8.05 -16.08 -0.30
CA GLY A 93 7.98 -15.25 -1.51
C GLY A 93 9.16 -15.51 -2.45
N LEU A 94 9.00 -15.13 -3.72
CA LEU A 94 10.15 -15.05 -4.62
C LEU A 94 11.00 -13.86 -4.18
N VAL A 95 12.10 -14.16 -3.49
CA VAL A 95 13.08 -13.14 -3.09
C VAL A 95 13.76 -12.64 -4.36
N ASN A 96 13.25 -11.54 -4.92
CA ASN A 96 14.02 -10.81 -5.92
C ASN A 96 15.27 -10.30 -5.21
N LYS A 97 16.45 -10.75 -5.61
CA LYS A 97 17.73 -10.35 -4.98
C LYS A 97 18.00 -8.84 -5.09
N SER A 98 17.22 -8.12 -5.91
CA SER A 98 17.23 -6.66 -5.99
C SER A 98 16.26 -5.97 -5.01
N ASP A 99 15.33 -6.70 -4.39
CA ASP A 99 14.38 -6.16 -3.41
C ASP A 99 15.01 -6.23 -2.02
N MET A 100 15.44 -5.08 -1.53
CA MET A 100 16.06 -4.91 -0.21
C MET A 100 15.02 -4.73 0.90
N ILE A 101 13.72 -4.76 0.58
CA ILE A 101 12.63 -4.46 1.52
C ILE A 101 12.07 -5.77 2.09
N PRO A 102 11.96 -5.91 3.42
CA PRO A 102 11.36 -7.08 4.06
C PRO A 102 9.90 -7.29 3.65
N ILE A 103 9.49 -8.55 3.54
CA ILE A 103 8.14 -8.93 3.10
C ILE A 103 7.01 -8.33 3.95
N GLN A 104 7.27 -8.09 5.24
CA GLN A 104 6.34 -7.44 6.16
C GLN A 104 6.04 -6.01 5.74
N GLU A 105 7.07 -5.25 5.38
CA GLU A 105 6.93 -3.87 4.92
C GLU A 105 6.23 -3.84 3.55
N GLN A 106 6.64 -4.71 2.62
CA GLN A 106 6.03 -4.77 1.29
C GLN A 106 4.53 -5.07 1.36
N PHE A 107 4.15 -6.10 2.13
CA PHE A 107 2.74 -6.47 2.30
C PHE A 107 1.95 -5.35 2.99
N ALA A 108 2.44 -4.84 4.12
CA ALA A 108 1.77 -3.77 4.85
C ALA A 108 1.56 -2.54 3.98
N PHE A 109 2.58 -2.14 3.22
CA PHE A 109 2.49 -1.03 2.28
C PHE A 109 1.40 -1.25 1.22
N CYS A 110 1.41 -2.40 0.55
CA CYS A 110 0.46 -2.69 -0.53
C CYS A 110 -0.97 -2.83 -0.01
N PHE A 111 -1.14 -3.58 1.08
CA PHE A 111 -2.44 -3.83 1.68
C PHE A 111 -3.07 -2.54 2.21
N ASN A 112 -2.28 -1.72 2.90
CA ASN A 112 -2.76 -0.45 3.45
C ASN A 112 -2.98 0.62 2.36
N THR A 113 -2.25 0.57 1.25
CA THR A 113 -2.54 1.39 0.06
C THR A 113 -3.90 1.04 -0.54
N VAL A 114 -4.19 -0.24 -0.69
CA VAL A 114 -5.49 -0.72 -1.19
C VAL A 114 -6.65 -0.30 -0.27
N LEU A 115 -6.46 -0.41 1.05
CA LEU A 115 -7.44 0.07 2.02
C LEU A 115 -7.66 1.59 1.93
N SER A 116 -6.60 2.35 1.74
CA SER A 116 -6.70 3.81 1.59
C SER A 116 -7.43 4.21 0.30
N ASP A 117 -7.19 3.52 -0.82
CA ASP A 117 -7.97 3.68 -2.06
C ASP A 117 -9.46 3.35 -1.82
N LEU A 118 -9.76 2.26 -1.09
CA LEU A 118 -11.13 1.88 -0.76
C LEU A 118 -11.81 2.94 0.11
N ALA A 119 -11.11 3.49 1.10
CA ALA A 119 -11.64 4.55 1.95
C ALA A 119 -11.89 5.86 1.16
N ALA A 120 -11.12 6.12 0.11
CA ALA A 120 -11.32 7.27 -0.77
C ALA A 120 -12.51 7.09 -1.74
N HIS A 121 -12.75 5.86 -2.20
CA HIS A 121 -13.79 5.57 -3.20
C HIS A 121 -15.10 5.03 -2.64
N LEU A 122 -15.12 4.57 -1.38
CA LEU A 122 -16.30 4.07 -0.69
C LEU A 122 -16.51 4.84 0.63
N PRO A 123 -17.11 6.05 0.57
CA PRO A 123 -17.26 6.93 1.72
C PRO A 123 -17.96 6.28 2.92
N GLU A 124 -18.89 5.35 2.68
CA GLU A 124 -19.60 4.66 3.76
C GLU A 124 -18.71 3.77 4.64
N TYR A 125 -17.53 3.36 4.15
CA TYR A 125 -16.57 2.56 4.92
C TYR A 125 -15.34 3.35 5.37
N ARG A 126 -15.22 4.62 4.96
CA ARG A 126 -14.03 5.45 5.18
C ARG A 126 -13.62 5.47 6.65
N ASP A 127 -14.56 5.74 7.56
CA ASP A 127 -14.26 5.85 9.00
C ASP A 127 -13.84 4.51 9.60
N ALA A 128 -14.48 3.41 9.19
CA ALA A 128 -14.14 2.07 9.66
C ALA A 128 -12.76 1.65 9.19
N ILE A 129 -12.41 1.94 7.93
CA ILE A 129 -11.10 1.63 7.37
C ILE A 129 -10.02 2.48 8.05
N VAL A 130 -10.19 3.80 8.10
CA VAL A 130 -9.18 4.71 8.68
C VAL A 130 -8.96 4.42 10.17
N SER A 131 -10.03 4.15 10.93
CA SER A 131 -9.90 3.75 12.34
C SER A 131 -9.10 2.46 12.47
N ALA A 132 -9.39 1.44 11.64
CA ALA A 132 -8.64 0.19 11.65
C ALA A 132 -7.16 0.36 11.28
N GLN A 133 -6.84 1.27 10.35
CA GLN A 133 -5.45 1.58 9.98
C GLN A 133 -4.68 2.22 11.14
N ILE A 134 -5.32 3.14 11.87
CA ILE A 134 -4.76 3.79 13.05
C ILE A 134 -4.59 2.78 14.19
N ASP A 135 -5.61 1.95 14.44
CA ASP A 135 -5.58 0.91 15.48
C ASP A 135 -4.50 -0.13 15.20
N ALA A 136 -4.35 -0.58 13.95
CA ALA A 136 -3.30 -1.51 13.56
C ALA A 136 -1.90 -0.93 13.77
N LEU A 137 -1.71 0.36 13.46
CA LEU A 137 -0.46 1.07 13.74
C LEU A 137 -0.20 1.17 15.25
N ALA A 138 -1.19 1.61 16.03
CA ALA A 138 -1.09 1.79 17.47
C ALA A 138 -0.80 0.46 18.19
N CYS A 139 -1.53 -0.61 17.86
CA CYS A 139 -1.30 -1.94 18.39
C CYS A 139 0.10 -2.46 18.06
N ALA A 140 0.56 -2.34 16.81
CA ALA A 140 1.89 -2.80 16.42
C ALA A 140 3.00 -2.03 17.14
N VAL A 141 2.86 -0.71 17.30
CA VAL A 141 3.80 0.13 18.05
C VAL A 141 3.79 -0.23 19.54
N ALA A 142 2.62 -0.41 20.15
CA ALA A 142 2.48 -0.82 21.54
C ALA A 142 3.18 -2.17 21.80
N SER A 143 2.97 -3.17 20.92
CA SER A 143 3.67 -4.45 21.01
C SER A 143 5.19 -4.31 20.88
N ILE A 144 5.69 -3.46 19.97
CA ILE A 144 7.14 -3.19 19.88
C ILE A 144 7.67 -2.61 21.19
N VAL A 145 6.96 -1.64 21.77
CA VAL A 145 7.37 -0.97 23.01
C VAL A 145 7.38 -1.96 24.17
N GLU A 146 6.32 -2.75 24.34
CA GLU A 146 6.21 -3.78 25.37
C GLU A 146 7.37 -4.78 25.30
N ILE A 147 7.68 -5.30 24.11
CA ILE A 147 8.77 -6.26 23.92
C ILE A 147 10.14 -5.62 24.21
N LEU A 148 10.32 -4.33 23.90
CA LEU A 148 11.57 -3.61 24.19
C LEU A 148 11.73 -3.26 25.67
N GLU A 149 10.64 -3.23 26.43
CA GLU A 149 10.65 -3.02 27.88
C GLU A 149 10.96 -4.31 28.64
N ASP A 150 10.60 -5.48 28.10
CA ASP A 150 10.93 -6.80 28.65
C ASP A 150 12.43 -7.16 28.49
N GLN A 151 13.28 -6.56 29.34
CA GLN A 151 14.74 -6.74 29.32
C GLN A 151 15.22 -8.19 29.47
N GLU A 152 14.40 -9.08 30.03
CA GLU A 152 14.78 -10.49 30.25
C GLU A 152 14.69 -11.31 28.96
N ASN A 153 13.73 -11.01 28.07
CA ASN A 153 13.46 -11.79 26.86
C ASN A 153 13.83 -11.11 25.53
N ILE A 154 14.33 -9.87 25.55
CA ILE A 154 14.73 -9.11 24.33
C ILE A 154 15.55 -9.97 23.36
N GLY A 155 16.48 -10.79 23.84
CA GLY A 155 17.34 -11.62 22.99
C GLY A 155 16.57 -12.57 22.07
N GLN A 156 15.50 -13.20 22.57
CA GLN A 156 14.67 -14.16 21.84
C GLN A 156 13.63 -13.48 20.96
N SER A 157 13.23 -12.25 21.30
CA SER A 157 12.19 -11.50 20.60
C SER A 157 12.71 -10.57 19.49
N LYS A 158 14.04 -10.38 19.35
CA LYS A 158 14.65 -9.56 18.28
C LYS A 158 14.07 -9.80 16.87
N PRO A 159 13.92 -11.05 16.38
CA PRO A 159 13.36 -11.28 15.05
C PRO A 159 11.91 -10.83 14.94
N HIS A 160 11.12 -10.98 16.01
CA HIS A 160 9.73 -10.55 16.04
C HIS A 160 9.60 -9.03 16.05
N VAL A 161 10.40 -8.33 16.88
CA VAL A 161 10.48 -6.86 16.89
C VAL A 161 10.86 -6.31 15.52
N LEU A 162 11.83 -6.93 14.83
CA LEU A 162 12.22 -6.52 13.49
C LEU A 162 11.07 -6.65 12.49
N LYS A 163 10.35 -7.78 12.52
CA LYS A 163 9.17 -8.00 11.66
C LYS A 163 8.08 -6.96 11.91
N LEU A 164 7.74 -6.69 13.17
CA LEU A 164 6.78 -5.66 13.55
C LEU A 164 7.23 -4.27 13.12
N THR A 165 8.51 -3.96 13.27
CA THR A 165 9.10 -2.68 12.83
C THR A 165 8.94 -2.49 11.32
N CYS A 166 9.21 -3.53 10.52
CA CYS A 166 9.03 -3.48 9.07
C CYS A 166 7.54 -3.32 8.69
N TYR A 167 6.64 -4.02 9.38
CA TYR A 167 5.20 -3.87 9.21
C TYR A 167 4.75 -2.41 9.48
N VAL A 168 5.18 -1.82 10.60
CA VAL A 168 4.91 -0.41 10.97
C VAL A 168 5.44 0.56 9.90
N LEU A 169 6.65 0.33 9.37
CA LEU A 169 7.18 1.15 8.27
C LEU A 169 6.30 1.09 7.03
N GLY A 170 5.78 -0.09 6.68
CA GLY A 170 4.88 -0.25 5.54
C GLY A 170 3.56 0.51 5.73
N LEU A 171 2.96 0.42 6.93
CA LEU A 171 1.77 1.20 7.29
C LEU A 171 2.04 2.71 7.18
N LEU A 172 3.05 3.22 7.90
CA LEU A 172 3.39 4.65 7.92
C LEU A 172 3.66 5.21 6.52
N ARG A 173 4.34 4.43 5.67
CA ARG A 173 4.64 4.85 4.30
C ARG A 173 3.38 4.97 3.45
N SER A 174 2.34 4.18 3.69
CA SER A 174 1.15 4.09 2.83
C SER A 174 -0.09 4.81 3.38
N LEU A 175 -0.06 5.27 4.63
CA LEU A 175 -1.17 5.99 5.25
C LEU A 175 -1.62 7.17 4.40
N GLY A 176 -2.92 7.24 4.15
CA GLY A 176 -3.58 8.34 3.45
C GLY A 176 -3.22 8.49 1.97
N ARG A 177 -2.59 7.48 1.36
CA ARG A 177 -2.35 7.47 -0.08
C ARG A 177 -3.55 6.94 -0.83
N TYR A 178 -3.97 7.63 -1.88
CA TYR A 178 -5.03 7.12 -2.73
C TYR A 178 -4.88 7.65 -4.17
N SER A 179 -5.50 6.96 -5.12
CA SER A 179 -5.71 7.47 -6.47
C SER A 179 -7.00 8.29 -6.51
N SER A 180 -6.96 9.51 -7.06
CA SER A 180 -8.19 10.26 -7.31
C SER A 180 -9.02 9.64 -8.45
N SER A 181 -8.43 8.78 -9.27
CA SER A 181 -9.13 8.12 -10.37
C SER A 181 -9.74 6.79 -9.90
N SER A 182 -11.07 6.69 -9.93
CA SER A 182 -11.78 5.44 -9.68
C SER A 182 -11.53 4.37 -10.75
N THR A 183 -11.02 4.73 -11.94
CA THR A 183 -10.76 3.76 -13.01
C THR A 183 -9.41 3.07 -12.88
N LYS A 184 -8.48 3.68 -12.15
CA LYS A 184 -7.11 3.19 -11.99
C LYS A 184 -6.68 3.32 -10.53
N PRO A 185 -6.81 2.25 -9.72
CA PRO A 185 -6.41 2.28 -8.33
C PRO A 185 -4.90 2.45 -8.18
N LEU A 186 -4.44 3.01 -7.06
CA LEU A 186 -3.04 3.34 -6.82
C LEU A 186 -2.14 2.09 -6.86
N ILE A 187 -2.65 0.96 -6.39
CA ILE A 187 -1.94 -0.32 -6.43
C ILE A 187 -1.60 -0.78 -7.85
N SER A 188 -2.35 -0.36 -8.88
CA SER A 188 -2.04 -0.67 -10.29
C SER A 188 -0.80 0.05 -10.82
N TYR A 189 -0.35 1.11 -10.15
CA TYR A 189 0.93 1.75 -10.44
C TYR A 189 2.09 1.02 -9.77
N VAL A 190 1.83 0.31 -8.67
CA VAL A 190 2.81 -0.55 -7.99
C VAL A 190 2.99 -1.86 -8.76
N PHE A 191 1.88 -2.44 -9.22
CA PHE A 191 1.84 -3.64 -10.03
C PHE A 191 1.05 -3.36 -11.32
N PRO A 192 1.73 -2.91 -12.39
CA PRO A 192 1.10 -2.68 -13.68
C PRO A 192 0.38 -3.92 -14.17
N VAL A 193 -0.87 -3.74 -14.59
CA VAL A 193 -1.69 -4.80 -15.18
C VAL A 193 -1.43 -4.79 -16.68
N ASP A 194 -1.00 -5.92 -17.23
CA ASP A 194 -0.65 -6.03 -18.67
C ASP A 194 -1.84 -5.82 -19.61
N PHE A 195 -3.08 -5.81 -19.08
CA PHE A 195 -4.32 -5.61 -19.83
C PHE A 195 -4.76 -4.14 -19.94
N ASP A 196 -4.03 -3.19 -19.33
CA ASP A 196 -4.21 -1.75 -19.56
C ASP A 196 -3.60 -1.35 -20.92
N PHE A 197 -4.04 -1.99 -22.00
CA PHE A 197 -3.86 -1.41 -23.32
C PHE A 197 -4.83 -0.23 -23.40
N PRO A 198 -4.37 0.99 -23.72
CA PRO A 198 -5.31 2.02 -24.13
C PRO A 198 -6.09 1.43 -25.30
N SER A 199 -7.42 1.47 -25.21
CA SER A 199 -8.24 1.47 -26.40
C SER A 199 -7.54 2.43 -27.36
N GLN A 200 -7.09 1.91 -28.49
CA GLN A 200 -6.58 2.70 -29.58
C GLN A 200 -7.78 3.54 -30.05
N GLU A 201 -8.03 4.65 -29.34
CA GLU A 201 -8.91 5.70 -29.80
C GLU A 201 -8.26 6.17 -31.10
N LEU A 202 -9.01 5.87 -32.16
CA LEU A 202 -8.91 6.37 -33.51
C LEU A 202 -8.01 7.61 -33.55
N ALA A 203 -6.80 7.42 -34.09
CA ALA A 203 -5.93 8.51 -34.47
C ALA A 203 -6.59 9.27 -35.63
N GLU A 204 -7.55 10.13 -35.31
CA GLU A 204 -7.97 11.22 -36.16
C GLU A 204 -7.95 12.49 -35.32
N ASN A 205 -7.00 13.35 -35.68
CA ASN A 205 -6.87 14.77 -35.37
C ASN A 205 -8.03 15.38 -34.55
N ASP A 206 -7.74 15.77 -33.31
CA ASP A 206 -7.95 17.16 -32.94
C ASP A 206 -7.05 17.56 -31.78
N GLY A 207 -6.45 18.74 -31.87
CA GLY A 207 -5.46 19.26 -30.93
C GLY A 207 -6.08 19.70 -29.61
N ASN A 208 -6.46 18.73 -28.78
CA ASN A 208 -6.86 18.99 -27.39
C ASN A 208 -5.92 18.26 -26.43
N GLU A 209 -5.53 18.99 -25.39
CA GLU A 209 -4.51 18.66 -24.40
C GLU A 209 -4.58 17.20 -23.93
N SER A 210 -3.48 16.49 -24.16
CA SER A 210 -3.26 15.14 -23.62
C SER A 210 -3.49 15.17 -22.11
N VAL A 211 -4.44 14.37 -21.62
CA VAL A 211 -4.64 14.07 -20.21
C VAL A 211 -3.28 13.67 -19.62
N GLU A 212 -2.66 14.58 -18.89
CA GLU A 212 -1.39 14.35 -18.23
C GLU A 212 -1.57 13.19 -17.26
N THR A 213 -0.95 12.04 -17.59
CA THR A 213 -0.73 10.98 -16.62
C THR A 213 -0.03 11.61 -15.42
N PRO A 214 -0.53 11.43 -14.17
CA PRO A 214 0.11 12.00 -13.00
C PRO A 214 1.58 11.62 -13.02
N ARG A 215 2.46 12.62 -13.15
CA ARG A 215 3.90 12.42 -12.97
C ARG A 215 4.06 11.94 -11.53
N ILE A 216 4.32 10.66 -11.37
CA ILE A 216 4.95 10.15 -10.15
C ILE A 216 6.32 10.84 -10.15
N ASN A 217 6.43 11.92 -9.39
CA ASN A 217 7.63 12.75 -9.36
C ASN A 217 8.76 11.92 -8.75
N LEU A 218 9.55 11.30 -9.64
CA LEU A 218 10.75 10.55 -9.34
C LEU A 218 11.88 11.24 -10.11
N ASP A 219 12.77 11.88 -9.34
CA ASP A 219 14.21 12.04 -9.64
C ASP A 219 14.83 13.37 -10.13
N ASP A 220 14.16 14.53 -10.16
CA ASP A 220 14.86 15.77 -10.58
C ASP A 220 15.22 16.77 -9.45
N GLU A 221 14.69 16.65 -8.23
CA GLU A 221 14.99 17.61 -7.15
C GLU A 221 15.86 17.08 -6.00
N TRP A 222 16.05 15.77 -5.82
CA TRP A 222 16.83 15.26 -4.67
C TRP A 222 18.24 14.79 -5.05
N THR A 223 18.45 14.34 -6.29
CA THR A 223 19.78 13.97 -6.83
C THR A 223 20.66 15.20 -7.07
N THR A 224 20.06 16.34 -7.40
CA THR A 224 20.73 17.64 -7.64
C THR A 224 21.34 18.27 -6.39
N TRP A 225 20.91 17.88 -5.18
CA TRP A 225 21.53 18.36 -3.93
C TRP A 225 22.73 17.52 -3.47
N LEU A 226 22.89 16.31 -4.01
CA LEU A 226 23.97 15.38 -3.66
C LEU A 226 25.03 15.22 -4.74
N ASP A 227 24.73 15.57 -6.00
CA ASP A 227 25.69 15.46 -7.09
C ASP A 227 25.63 16.72 -7.99
N ASP A 228 26.77 17.40 -8.12
CA ASP A 228 26.93 18.72 -8.76
C ASP A 228 26.96 18.62 -10.30
N LYS A 229 26.07 17.80 -10.88
CA LYS A 229 26.06 17.53 -12.33
C LYS A 229 24.66 17.57 -12.93
N ILE A 230 24.52 18.48 -13.88
CA ILE A 230 23.37 18.73 -14.76
C ILE A 230 23.11 17.50 -15.65
N PRO A 231 21.87 16.96 -15.78
CA PRO A 231 21.58 15.90 -16.73
C PRO A 231 20.96 16.38 -18.06
N ASP A 232 21.33 15.67 -19.11
CA ASP A 232 20.98 15.86 -20.53
C ASP A 232 19.59 15.32 -20.93
N THR A 233 18.91 16.08 -21.78
CA THR A 233 17.58 15.83 -22.40
C THR A 233 17.61 14.77 -23.51
N ASN A 234 17.55 13.46 -23.21
CA ASN A 234 17.22 12.44 -24.23
C ASN A 234 16.88 11.02 -23.69
N LYS A 235 15.85 10.85 -22.84
CA LYS A 235 15.34 9.50 -22.49
C LYS A 235 13.81 9.43 -22.37
N VAL A 236 13.12 9.45 -23.50
CA VAL A 236 11.65 9.25 -23.57
C VAL A 236 11.28 7.76 -23.82
N ALA A 237 12.25 6.88 -24.09
CA ALA A 237 11.99 5.46 -24.39
C ALA A 237 12.21 4.50 -23.20
N THR A 238 12.63 4.99 -22.02
CA THR A 238 12.99 4.15 -20.85
C THR A 238 11.89 4.12 -19.77
N THR A 239 10.78 4.82 -20.01
CA THR A 239 9.77 5.17 -19.01
C THR A 239 8.87 4.00 -18.58
N VAL A 240 8.80 2.91 -19.35
CA VAL A 240 7.98 1.73 -18.99
C VAL A 240 8.72 0.78 -18.04
N LEU A 241 10.05 0.66 -18.17
CA LEU A 241 10.89 -0.15 -17.28
C LEU A 241 11.23 0.57 -15.97
N GLN A 242 11.20 1.91 -15.95
CA GLN A 242 11.47 2.72 -14.74
C GLN A 242 10.26 2.89 -13.81
N ARG A 243 9.08 2.39 -14.17
CA ARG A 243 7.90 2.32 -13.27
C ARG A 243 7.98 1.18 -12.27
N GLY A 244 9.00 0.33 -12.38
CA GLY A 244 9.27 -0.77 -11.46
C GLY A 244 9.81 -0.27 -10.13
N LYS A 245 8.91 -0.18 -9.14
CA LYS A 245 9.14 -0.25 -7.69
C LYS A 245 9.09 1.07 -6.91
N LEU A 246 7.90 1.69 -6.92
CA LEU A 246 7.46 2.69 -5.93
C LEU A 246 7.76 2.29 -4.47
N TYR A 247 7.68 1.00 -4.15
CA TYR A 247 7.97 0.50 -2.81
C TYR A 247 9.48 0.51 -2.49
N ASN A 248 10.35 0.21 -3.46
CA ASN A 248 11.82 0.09 -3.26
C ASN A 248 12.56 1.40 -3.06
N THR A 249 11.94 2.53 -3.38
CA THR A 249 12.56 3.84 -3.15
C THR A 249 12.21 4.31 -1.73
N TYR A 250 13.20 4.29 -0.85
CA TYR A 250 13.10 4.90 0.49
C TYR A 250 12.65 6.36 0.33
N GLY A 251 11.49 6.72 0.89
CA GLY A 251 10.95 8.08 0.81
C GLY A 251 10.07 8.43 -0.41
N ALA A 252 9.76 7.48 -1.31
CA ALA A 252 8.74 7.72 -2.36
C ALA A 252 7.36 7.85 -1.69
N SER A 253 7.00 9.09 -1.31
CA SER A 253 5.93 9.37 -0.36
C SER A 253 4.75 10.16 -0.90
N TYR A 254 4.48 10.26 -2.21
CA TYR A 254 3.43 11.19 -2.62
C TYR A 254 2.67 10.70 -3.85
N VAL A 255 1.41 10.31 -3.62
CA VAL A 255 0.36 10.51 -4.63
C VAL A 255 -0.78 11.23 -3.93
N CYS A 256 -0.85 12.53 -4.17
CA CYS A 256 -2.09 13.31 -4.08
C CYS A 256 -2.31 13.87 -5.48
N SER A 257 -3.31 13.38 -6.20
CA SER A 257 -3.74 14.04 -7.44
C SER A 257 -4.59 15.24 -7.04
N TYR A 258 -3.99 16.42 -7.14
CA TYR A 258 -4.70 17.69 -7.04
C TYR A 258 -5.26 18.04 -8.42
N ASN A 259 -6.44 17.53 -8.76
CA ASN A 259 -7.20 18.07 -9.88
C ASN A 259 -8.14 19.14 -9.34
N LYS A 260 -7.81 20.39 -9.64
CA LYS A 260 -8.50 21.62 -9.19
C LYS A 260 -9.97 21.72 -9.66
N THR A 261 -10.44 20.74 -10.44
CA THR A 261 -11.73 20.78 -11.15
C THR A 261 -12.76 19.77 -10.66
N ASP A 262 -12.38 18.75 -9.88
CA ASP A 262 -13.32 17.72 -9.42
C ASP A 262 -13.67 17.92 -7.94
N THR A 263 -14.84 18.51 -7.70
CA THR A 263 -15.44 18.76 -6.37
C THR A 263 -15.92 17.50 -5.64
N THR A 264 -15.57 16.30 -6.11
CA THR A 264 -15.95 15.03 -5.49
C THR A 264 -14.98 14.67 -4.39
N SER A 265 -15.45 14.80 -3.13
CA SER A 265 -14.89 14.32 -1.86
C SER A 265 -13.41 13.88 -1.91
N LEU A 266 -12.52 14.83 -1.68
CA LEU A 266 -11.12 14.55 -1.38
C LEU A 266 -11.06 13.66 -0.12
N PHE A 267 -10.36 12.54 -0.19
CA PHE A 267 -10.07 11.76 1.01
C PHE A 267 -9.19 12.61 1.93
N THR A 268 -9.75 13.00 3.07
CA THR A 268 -9.06 13.83 4.07
C THR A 268 -9.09 13.13 5.41
N MET A 269 -7.94 13.09 6.09
CA MET A 269 -7.88 12.68 7.50
C MET A 269 -8.42 13.80 8.39
N THR A 270 -9.12 13.43 9.47
CA THR A 270 -9.58 14.37 10.48
C THR A 270 -8.43 14.78 11.39
N THR A 271 -8.56 15.93 12.06
CA THR A 271 -7.52 16.39 13.00
C THR A 271 -7.27 15.37 14.11
N LYS A 272 -8.32 14.72 14.63
CA LYS A 272 -8.22 13.69 15.66
C LYS A 272 -7.45 12.45 15.19
N GLU A 273 -7.65 12.05 13.93
CA GLU A 273 -6.91 10.93 13.34
C GLU A 273 -5.42 11.25 13.21
N LEU A 274 -5.10 12.46 12.75
CA LEU A 274 -3.72 12.92 12.66
C LEU A 274 -3.05 13.02 14.04
N GLU A 275 -3.77 13.52 15.05
CA GLU A 275 -3.31 13.54 16.44
C GLU A 275 -3.01 12.12 16.95
N SER A 276 -3.91 11.16 16.70
CA SER A 276 -3.71 9.76 17.11
C SER A 276 -2.51 9.11 16.42
N ILE A 277 -2.31 9.38 15.12
CA ILE A 277 -1.12 8.92 14.39
C ILE A 277 0.14 9.55 15.00
N PHE A 278 0.11 10.85 15.27
CA PHE A 278 1.23 11.58 15.85
C PHE A 278 1.61 11.04 17.23
N ASP A 279 0.65 10.83 18.12
CA ASP A 279 0.86 10.28 19.46
C ASP A 279 1.50 8.88 19.39
N THR A 280 0.98 8.04 18.49
CA THR A 280 1.51 6.69 18.25
C THR A 280 2.97 6.75 17.79
N VAL A 281 3.29 7.63 16.86
CA VAL A 281 4.67 7.75 16.37
C VAL A 281 5.60 8.40 17.40
N GLN A 282 5.10 9.33 18.22
CA GLN A 282 5.86 9.91 19.32
C GLN A 282 6.24 8.84 20.36
N GLN A 283 5.32 7.91 20.66
CA GLN A 283 5.61 6.77 21.54
C GLN A 283 6.80 5.94 21.01
N LEU A 284 6.84 5.70 19.70
CA LEU A 284 7.91 4.96 19.02
C LEU A 284 9.26 5.72 19.03
N LEU A 285 9.23 7.04 18.82
CA LEU A 285 10.43 7.87 18.83
C LEU A 285 11.02 8.08 20.23
N GLY A 286 10.16 8.18 21.24
CA GLY A 286 10.54 8.44 22.64
C GLY A 286 11.34 7.29 23.29
N LYS A 287 11.29 6.08 22.75
CA LYS A 287 11.96 4.88 23.28
C LYS A 287 13.28 4.60 22.57
N LYS A 288 14.10 3.71 23.14
CA LYS A 288 15.43 3.29 22.63
C LYS A 288 15.32 2.46 21.32
N CYS A 289 14.54 2.89 20.34
CA CYS A 289 14.64 2.36 18.98
C CYS A 289 16.01 2.72 18.40
N THR A 290 16.62 1.79 17.66
CA THR A 290 17.94 1.97 17.06
C THR A 290 17.97 3.19 16.13
N LEU A 291 19.13 3.83 16.01
CA LEU A 291 19.31 5.08 15.25
C LEU A 291 18.82 4.98 13.79
N ALA A 292 19.02 3.82 13.15
CA ALA A 292 18.58 3.54 11.79
C ALA A 292 17.04 3.55 11.68
N THR A 293 16.35 2.94 12.65
CA THR A 293 14.89 2.90 12.68
C THR A 293 14.31 4.29 12.93
N ARG A 294 14.94 5.09 13.80
CA ARG A 294 14.56 6.49 14.02
C ARG A 294 14.65 7.32 12.74
N GLN A 295 15.73 7.20 11.96
CA GLN A 295 15.88 7.95 10.70
C GLN A 295 14.79 7.60 9.68
N SER A 296 14.43 6.32 9.54
CA SER A 296 13.32 5.91 8.66
C SER A 296 11.97 6.43 9.14
N PHE A 297 11.71 6.43 10.46
CA PHE A 297 10.47 6.98 11.01
C PHE A 297 10.37 8.49 10.85
N TYR A 298 11.43 9.25 11.14
CA TYR A 298 11.44 10.69 10.91
C TYR A 298 11.12 11.03 9.45
N ARG A 299 11.70 10.29 8.48
CA ARG A 299 11.41 10.51 7.05
C ARG A 299 9.94 10.28 6.69
N CYS A 300 9.26 9.32 7.33
CA CYS A 300 7.83 9.09 7.08
C CYS A 300 6.95 10.18 7.72
N ILE A 301 7.28 10.62 8.93
CA ILE A 301 6.53 11.67 9.66
C ILE A 301 6.63 13.02 8.97
N TYR A 302 7.83 13.41 8.51
CA TYR A 302 8.01 14.66 7.79
C TYR A 302 7.15 14.70 6.51
N GLY A 303 6.92 13.56 5.86
CA GLY A 303 5.99 13.46 4.72
C GLY A 303 4.52 13.64 5.12
N LEU A 304 4.08 13.01 6.21
CA LEU A 304 2.71 13.16 6.74
C LEU A 304 2.40 14.59 7.20
N LEU A 305 3.36 15.25 7.87
CA LEU A 305 3.21 16.64 8.31
C LEU A 305 3.16 17.63 7.13
N TYR A 306 3.95 17.41 6.08
CA TYR A 306 3.90 18.23 4.87
C TYR A 306 2.53 18.15 4.17
N GLN A 307 1.88 16.99 4.25
CA GLN A 307 0.52 16.75 3.75
C GLN A 307 -0.55 17.55 4.50
N THR A 308 -0.31 17.86 5.79
CA THR A 308 -1.24 18.64 6.63
C THR A 308 -1.03 20.16 6.46
N ILE A 309 0.20 20.60 6.18
CA ILE A 309 0.57 22.02 6.06
C ILE A 309 0.26 22.59 4.65
N SER A 310 0.06 21.74 3.65
CA SER A 310 -0.39 22.16 2.31
C SER A 310 -1.93 22.30 2.17
N LEU A 311 -2.67 22.24 3.29
CA LEU A 311 -4.08 22.64 3.41
C LEU A 311 -4.19 24.17 3.61
#